data_AF-A1K8C7-F1
#
_entry.id   AF-A1K8C7-F1
#
_cell.length_a   1.000
_cell.length_b   1.000
_cell.length_c   1.000
_cell.angle_alpha   90.00
_cell.angle_beta   90.00
_cell.angle_gamma   90.00
#
_symmetry.space_group_name_H-M   'P 1'
#
loop_
_entity.id
_entity.type
_entity.pdbx_description
1 polymer ?
#
loop_
_entity_poly.entity_id
_entity_poly.type
_entity_poly.pdbx_seq_one_letter_code
_entity_poly.pdbx_strand_id
1 'polypeptide(L)'
;MGADDFQVTVRRKKLTCVLDPALVLGSPFGLMFALRLAQVVEPWLTRAFWQLIDASELLLPRLAAAPAAQAPLQPLAPVLRAWIALRDVTDAGSWRFRWIGDKLADSQLQDAADAGLLRRYEALAEAALRRNPTASVGRLAWPPAWDPLETSLDTLAVSAALDGALVLTAEVGDAAPWPVQALGRIGATVNALQPMPAESLFAHERALLRDALAAAGLAGMAQQLPRLVALHLSLPQPADALLPGFDGADDPGGRPAAPAEGSPYPGLATYPAGSEAGDHDAGYGDADLAGYATATLAIAEAPAAPAPAAPPDPWDAARGWWYYV
;
A
#
# COMPACT_ATOMS: atom_id res chain seq x y z
N MET A 1 26.26 -16.39 44.42
CA MET A 1 25.14 -16.52 43.48
C MET A 1 24.37 -15.22 43.51
N GLY A 2 24.64 -14.32 42.56
CA GLY A 2 23.87 -13.10 42.39
C GLY A 2 22.57 -13.45 41.70
N ALA A 3 21.45 -12.95 42.21
CA ALA A 3 20.17 -13.08 41.54
C ALA A 3 20.23 -12.28 40.23
N ASP A 4 20.05 -12.95 39.10
CA ASP A 4 19.96 -12.31 37.79
C ASP A 4 18.75 -11.36 37.78
N ASP A 5 19.02 -10.10 37.43
CA ASP A 5 18.05 -9.02 37.38
C ASP A 5 17.23 -9.18 36.08
N PHE A 6 16.06 -9.81 36.16
CA PHE A 6 15.19 -10.01 35.00
C PHE A 6 14.39 -8.74 34.70
N GLN A 7 14.75 -8.04 33.62
CA GLN A 7 13.98 -6.92 33.10
C GLN A 7 12.87 -7.43 32.16
N VAL A 8 11.65 -7.59 32.69
CA VAL A 8 10.46 -7.90 31.89
C VAL A 8 9.87 -6.59 31.35
N THR A 9 9.95 -6.37 30.03
CA THR A 9 9.26 -5.26 29.37
C THR A 9 7.97 -5.75 28.71
N VAL A 10 6.82 -5.40 29.30
CA VAL A 10 5.52 -5.66 28.67
C VAL A 10 5.26 -4.56 27.64
N ARG A 11 5.50 -4.85 26.36
CA ARG A 11 5.10 -3.95 25.27
C ARG A 11 3.63 -4.16 24.98
N ARG A 12 2.80 -3.15 25.23
CA ARG A 12 1.41 -3.15 24.74
C ARG A 12 1.43 -3.10 23.22
N LYS A 13 0.67 -4.00 22.57
CA LYS A 13 0.47 -3.96 21.11
C LYS A 13 -0.16 -2.62 20.75
N LYS A 14 0.48 -1.88 19.85
CA LYS A 14 -0.05 -0.61 19.34
C LYS A 14 -1.24 -0.92 18.42
N LEU A 15 -2.21 -0.01 18.36
CA LEU A 15 -3.29 -0.10 17.37
C LEU A 15 -2.69 0.06 15.97
N THR A 16 -2.99 -0.85 15.07
CA THR A 16 -2.61 -0.73 13.66
C THR A 16 -3.55 0.25 12.97
N CYS A 17 -2.98 1.27 12.33
CA CYS A 17 -3.74 2.38 11.76
C CYS A 17 -3.23 2.74 10.37
N VAL A 18 -4.05 2.58 9.33
CA VAL A 18 -3.74 3.03 7.98
C VAL A 18 -4.10 4.50 7.84
N LEU A 19 -3.13 5.31 7.44
CA LEU A 19 -3.33 6.75 7.23
C LEU A 19 -3.73 6.99 5.78
N ASP A 20 -4.91 7.58 5.59
CA ASP A 20 -5.38 8.00 4.27
C ASP A 20 -4.47 9.11 3.71
N PRO A 21 -3.93 8.96 2.47
CA PRO A 21 -3.15 10.00 1.80
C PRO A 21 -3.83 11.36 1.78
N ALA A 22 -5.16 11.43 1.62
CA ALA A 22 -5.89 12.70 1.61
C ALA A 22 -5.77 13.45 2.95
N LEU A 23 -5.75 12.72 4.07
CA LEU A 23 -5.55 13.31 5.41
C LEU A 23 -4.11 13.83 5.58
N VAL A 24 -3.11 13.02 5.25
CA VAL A 24 -1.70 13.32 5.58
C VAL A 24 -0.98 14.22 4.56
N LEU A 25 -1.50 14.29 3.33
CA LEU A 25 -1.00 15.18 2.28
C LEU A 25 -1.89 16.41 2.10
N GLY A 26 -3.20 16.29 2.32
CA GLY A 26 -4.19 17.35 2.08
C GLY A 26 -4.39 18.34 3.23
N SER A 27 -3.71 18.13 4.36
CA SER A 27 -3.76 19.02 5.52
C SER A 27 -2.41 19.69 5.78
N PRO A 28 -2.36 21.00 6.11
CA PRO A 28 -1.12 21.69 6.48
C PRO A 28 -0.40 21.04 7.68
N PHE A 29 -1.13 20.33 8.54
CA PHE A 29 -0.59 19.65 9.70
C PHE A 29 -0.38 18.14 9.49
N GLY A 30 -0.64 17.63 8.28
CA GLY A 30 -0.68 16.18 8.00
C GLY A 30 0.60 15.43 8.36
N LEU A 31 1.77 15.95 8.00
CA LEU A 31 3.06 15.35 8.36
C LEU A 31 3.28 15.33 9.89
N MET A 32 3.09 16.47 10.55
CA MET A 32 3.28 16.57 12.00
C MET A 32 2.31 15.67 12.76
N PHE A 33 1.07 15.60 12.29
CA PHE A 33 0.04 14.70 12.80
C PHE A 33 0.51 13.25 12.71
N ALA A 34 0.93 12.80 11.53
CA ALA A 34 1.40 11.43 11.29
C ALA A 34 2.61 11.07 12.19
N LEU A 35 3.59 11.97 12.32
CA LEU A 35 4.79 11.77 13.14
C LEU A 35 4.49 11.65 14.64
N ARG A 36 3.56 12.45 15.16
CA ARG A 36 3.12 12.37 16.56
C ARG A 36 2.26 11.13 16.81
N LEU A 37 1.37 10.83 15.87
CA LEU A 37 0.51 9.66 15.93
C LEU A 37 1.34 8.35 15.97
N ALA A 38 2.44 8.28 15.22
CA ALA A 38 3.39 7.16 15.23
C ALA A 38 3.95 6.80 16.63
N GLN A 39 3.89 7.73 17.59
CA GLN A 39 4.34 7.48 18.95
C GLN A 39 3.39 6.55 19.71
N VAL A 40 2.09 6.61 19.41
CA VAL A 40 1.01 5.94 20.16
C VAL A 40 0.30 4.84 19.38
N VAL A 41 0.34 4.87 18.05
CA VAL A 41 -0.17 3.81 17.17
C VAL A 41 0.94 3.24 16.29
N GLU A 42 0.63 2.18 15.55
CA GLU A 42 1.47 1.65 14.47
C GLU A 42 0.90 2.13 13.12
N PRO A 43 1.45 3.24 12.56
CA PRO A 43 0.89 3.83 11.36
C PRO A 43 1.39 3.13 10.10
N TRP A 44 0.46 2.89 9.18
CA TRP A 44 0.69 2.38 7.85
C TRP A 44 0.43 3.47 6.81
N LEU A 45 1.39 3.64 5.92
CA LEU A 45 1.27 4.44 4.70
C LEU A 45 1.02 3.49 3.54
N THR A 46 0.24 3.95 2.57
CA THR A 46 -0.18 3.11 1.45
C THR A 46 0.87 3.16 0.33
N ARG A 47 0.77 2.28 -0.67
CA ARG A 47 1.66 2.33 -1.83
C ARG A 47 1.43 3.62 -2.62
N ALA A 48 0.18 4.00 -2.82
CA ALA A 48 -0.20 5.21 -3.53
C ALA A 48 0.37 6.47 -2.87
N PHE A 49 0.49 6.50 -1.53
CA PHE A 49 1.18 7.58 -0.83
C PHE A 49 2.63 7.75 -1.32
N TRP A 50 3.40 6.66 -1.39
CA TRP A 50 4.79 6.71 -1.81
C TRP A 50 4.94 7.03 -3.29
N GLN A 51 4.07 6.50 -4.14
CA GLN A 51 4.05 6.84 -5.56
C GLN A 51 3.84 8.34 -5.79
N LEU A 52 3.02 9.01 -4.97
CA LEU A 52 2.86 10.47 -5.02
C LEU A 52 4.13 11.21 -4.56
N ILE A 53 4.85 10.69 -3.58
CA ILE A 53 6.13 11.24 -3.13
C ILE A 53 7.21 11.06 -4.21
N ASP A 54 7.26 9.90 -4.85
CA ASP A 54 8.23 9.59 -5.92
C ASP A 54 7.95 10.37 -7.20
N ALA A 55 6.69 10.66 -7.50
CA ALA A 55 6.26 11.48 -8.63
C ALA A 55 6.22 12.99 -8.33
N SER A 56 6.80 13.44 -7.21
CA SER A 56 6.67 14.82 -6.73
C SER A 56 7.13 15.88 -7.73
N GLU A 57 8.20 15.61 -8.47
CA GLU A 57 8.74 16.53 -9.49
C GLU A 57 7.72 16.84 -10.60
N LEU A 58 6.84 15.89 -10.88
CA LEU A 58 5.81 15.99 -11.91
C LEU A 58 4.49 16.52 -11.33
N LEU A 59 4.23 16.29 -10.04
CA LEU A 59 3.04 16.76 -9.33
C LEU A 59 3.16 18.22 -8.86
N LEU A 60 4.30 18.64 -8.31
CA LEU A 60 4.48 19.96 -7.70
C LEU A 60 4.15 21.13 -8.66
N PRO A 61 4.58 21.12 -9.94
CA PRO A 61 4.19 22.16 -10.89
C PRO A 61 2.67 22.21 -11.13
N ARG A 62 2.00 21.05 -11.19
CA ARG A 62 0.55 20.95 -11.38
C ARG A 62 -0.21 21.46 -10.16
N LEU A 63 0.24 21.09 -8.96
CA LEU A 63 -0.33 21.57 -7.70
C LEU A 63 -0.14 23.09 -7.52
N ALA A 64 0.97 23.64 -8.00
CA ALA A 64 1.22 25.09 -7.98
C ALA A 64 0.34 25.85 -8.99
N ALA A 65 0.00 25.23 -10.12
CA ALA A 65 -0.88 25.80 -11.14
C ALA A 65 -2.38 25.59 -10.83
N ALA A 66 -2.71 24.66 -9.92
CA ALA A 66 -4.08 24.37 -9.54
C ALA A 66 -4.71 25.56 -8.80
N PRO A 67 -5.89 26.05 -9.20
CA PRO A 67 -6.59 27.09 -8.45
C PRO A 67 -6.90 26.62 -7.03
N ALA A 68 -6.74 27.52 -6.05
CA ALA A 68 -6.95 27.24 -4.62
C ALA A 68 -8.34 26.70 -4.25
N ALA A 69 -9.31 26.80 -5.17
CA ALA A 69 -10.66 26.26 -5.02
C ALA A 69 -10.80 24.77 -5.44
N GLN A 70 -9.74 24.09 -5.86
CA GLN A 70 -9.82 22.70 -6.30
C GLN A 70 -9.87 21.70 -5.14
N ALA A 71 -10.65 20.65 -5.39
CA ALA A 71 -10.93 19.43 -4.63
C ALA A 71 -10.49 19.44 -3.14
N PRO A 72 -11.44 19.40 -2.17
CA PRO A 72 -11.12 19.25 -0.76
C PRO A 72 -10.16 18.06 -0.52
N LEU A 73 -9.11 18.32 0.27
CA LEU A 73 -8.03 17.40 0.63
C LEU A 73 -7.11 16.94 -0.52
N GLN A 74 -6.95 17.73 -1.58
CA GLN A 74 -5.85 17.53 -2.52
C GLN A 74 -4.47 17.73 -1.84
N PRO A 75 -3.42 17.02 -2.29
CA PRO A 75 -2.07 17.18 -1.75
C PRO A 75 -1.61 18.63 -1.77
N LEU A 76 -1.14 19.13 -0.63
CA LEU A 76 -0.61 20.48 -0.52
C LEU A 76 0.88 20.46 -0.84
N ALA A 77 1.30 21.30 -1.79
CA ALA A 77 2.71 21.36 -2.21
C ALA A 77 3.71 21.57 -1.04
N PRO A 78 3.44 22.44 -0.03
CA PRO A 78 4.33 22.56 1.13
C PRO A 78 4.43 21.28 1.97
N VAL A 79 3.32 20.55 2.09
CA VAL A 79 3.25 19.30 2.87
C VAL A 79 3.97 18.18 2.14
N LEU A 80 3.77 18.07 0.83
CA LEU A 80 4.48 17.11 -0.02
C LEU A 80 6.00 17.34 0.04
N ARG A 81 6.45 18.59 -0.07
CA ARG A 81 7.88 18.95 0.12
C ARG A 81 8.40 18.57 1.49
N ALA A 82 7.61 18.74 2.55
CA ALA A 82 8.02 18.37 3.89
C ALA A 82 8.17 16.84 4.05
N TRP A 83 7.30 16.05 3.41
CA TRP A 83 7.44 14.60 3.37
C TRP A 83 8.66 14.14 2.57
N ILE A 84 8.96 14.77 1.43
CA ILE A 84 10.18 14.51 0.65
C ILE A 84 11.42 14.83 1.49
N ALA A 85 11.44 16.00 2.14
CA ALA A 85 12.55 16.39 3.00
C ALA A 85 12.75 15.41 4.17
N LEU A 86 11.66 14.94 4.79
CA LEU A 86 11.73 13.88 5.81
C LEU A 86 12.32 12.60 5.21
N ARG A 87 11.91 12.22 3.99
CA ARG A 87 12.38 11.01 3.34
C ARG A 87 13.88 11.04 3.09
N ASP A 88 14.37 12.15 2.55
CA ASP A 88 15.76 12.30 2.15
C ASP A 88 16.72 12.30 3.36
N VAL A 89 16.24 12.62 4.56
CA VAL A 89 17.03 12.62 5.80
C VAL A 89 16.82 11.39 6.70
N THR A 90 15.91 10.47 6.33
CA THR A 90 15.57 9.30 7.14
C THR A 90 16.03 8.02 6.48
N ASP A 91 16.99 7.34 7.11
CA ASP A 91 17.43 6.01 6.66
C ASP A 91 16.25 5.04 6.58
N ALA A 92 16.25 4.17 5.56
CA ALA A 92 15.18 3.18 5.31
C ALA A 92 14.83 2.33 6.55
N GLY A 93 15.82 1.96 7.37
CA GLY A 93 15.60 1.20 8.61
C GLY A 93 15.00 1.99 9.77
N SER A 94 15.09 3.32 9.74
CA SER A 94 14.72 4.21 10.86
C SER A 94 13.28 4.74 10.76
N TRP A 95 12.55 4.37 9.71
CA TRP A 95 11.18 4.82 9.51
C TRP A 95 10.25 4.29 10.59
N ARG A 96 9.44 5.21 11.13
CA ARG A 96 8.37 4.90 12.11
C ARG A 96 7.08 4.42 11.45
N PHE A 97 7.02 4.48 10.13
CA PHE A 97 5.87 4.10 9.34
C PHE A 97 6.10 2.73 8.72
N ARG A 98 5.01 2.00 8.56
CA ARG A 98 4.95 0.75 7.81
C ARG A 98 4.43 1.04 6.41
N TRP A 99 4.86 0.28 5.42
CA TRP A 99 4.25 0.33 4.08
C TRP A 99 4.56 -0.93 3.28
N ILE A 100 3.73 -1.15 2.27
CA ILE A 100 3.90 -2.19 1.26
C ILE A 100 4.48 -1.53 0.01
N GLY A 101 5.70 -1.89 -0.35
CA GLY A 101 6.35 -1.46 -1.59
C GLY A 101 5.92 -2.32 -2.77
N ASP A 102 6.45 -2.06 -3.97
CA ASP A 102 6.15 -2.85 -5.17
C ASP A 102 6.65 -4.29 -5.06
N LYS A 103 7.77 -4.48 -4.33
CA LYS A 103 8.30 -5.80 -3.96
C LYS A 103 8.42 -5.90 -2.45
N LEU A 104 8.54 -7.14 -1.96
CA LEU A 104 8.77 -7.39 -0.54
C LEU A 104 10.05 -6.70 -0.04
N ALA A 105 11.11 -6.69 -0.85
CA ALA A 105 12.38 -6.02 -0.54
C ALA A 105 12.26 -4.49 -0.43
N ASP A 106 11.25 -3.90 -1.07
CA ASP A 106 10.97 -2.47 -1.05
C ASP A 106 9.95 -2.09 0.05
N SER A 107 9.44 -3.10 0.77
CA SER A 107 8.42 -2.94 1.81
C SER A 107 9.06 -2.76 3.19
N GLN A 108 8.51 -1.85 3.99
CA GLN A 108 8.90 -1.68 5.40
C GLN A 108 7.83 -2.30 6.30
N LEU A 109 7.91 -3.63 6.45
CA LEU A 109 6.92 -4.40 7.20
C LEU A 109 7.34 -4.66 8.66
N GLN A 110 8.65 -4.62 8.96
CA GLN A 110 9.24 -5.06 10.25
C GLN A 110 8.60 -6.39 10.73
N ASP A 111 8.24 -6.48 12.01
CA ASP A 111 7.66 -7.67 12.65
C ASP A 111 6.21 -7.97 12.22
N ALA A 112 5.58 -7.09 11.43
CA ALA A 112 4.21 -7.27 10.94
C ALA A 112 4.14 -8.07 9.63
N ALA A 113 5.30 -8.46 9.08
CA ALA A 113 5.40 -9.26 7.87
C ALA A 113 5.09 -10.73 8.15
N ASP A 114 3.82 -11.13 8.12
CA ASP A 114 3.59 -12.49 7.68
C ASP A 114 3.94 -12.61 6.19
N ALA A 115 4.38 -13.78 5.75
CA ALA A 115 4.80 -14.00 4.38
C ALA A 115 3.66 -13.82 3.34
N GLY A 116 2.40 -13.73 3.81
CA GLY A 116 1.20 -13.60 3.00
C GLY A 116 0.77 -12.15 2.76
N LEU A 117 1.20 -11.19 3.58
CA LEU A 117 0.65 -9.82 3.61
C LEU A 117 0.70 -9.12 2.25
N LEU A 118 1.87 -9.09 1.60
CA LEU A 118 2.01 -8.48 0.27
C LEU A 118 1.06 -9.15 -0.73
N ARG A 119 0.95 -10.48 -0.69
CA ARG A 119 0.09 -11.23 -1.62
C ARG A 119 -1.40 -10.95 -1.38
N ARG A 120 -1.83 -10.91 -0.11
CA ARG A 120 -3.21 -10.53 0.26
C ARG A 120 -3.53 -9.12 -0.21
N TYR A 121 -2.63 -8.18 0.05
CA TYR A 121 -2.77 -6.80 -0.40
C TYR A 121 -2.91 -6.71 -1.92
N GLU A 122 -2.05 -7.37 -2.71
CA GLU A 122 -2.14 -7.34 -4.17
C GLU A 122 -3.46 -7.89 -4.68
N ALA A 123 -3.89 -9.05 -4.15
CA ALA A 123 -5.16 -9.66 -4.53
C ALA A 123 -6.36 -8.73 -4.23
N LEU A 124 -6.35 -8.09 -3.05
CA LEU A 124 -7.40 -7.17 -2.62
C LEU A 124 -7.41 -5.87 -3.44
N ALA A 125 -6.23 -5.27 -3.68
CA ALA A 125 -6.07 -4.07 -4.49
C ALA A 125 -6.51 -4.32 -5.93
N GLU A 126 -6.13 -5.45 -6.51
CA GLU A 126 -6.53 -5.82 -7.86
C GLU A 126 -8.05 -6.04 -7.95
N ALA A 127 -8.64 -6.76 -7.00
CA ALA A 127 -10.08 -6.98 -6.95
C ALA A 127 -10.86 -5.66 -6.79
N ALA A 128 -10.38 -4.74 -5.95
CA ALA A 128 -10.99 -3.42 -5.75
C ALA A 128 -10.97 -2.61 -7.06
N LEU A 129 -9.85 -2.63 -7.78
CA LEU A 129 -9.69 -1.92 -9.05
C LEU A 129 -10.56 -2.52 -10.16
N ARG A 130 -10.71 -3.85 -10.24
CA ARG A 130 -11.63 -4.49 -11.23
C ARG A 130 -13.09 -4.03 -11.06
N ARG A 131 -13.49 -3.69 -9.83
CA ARG A 131 -14.83 -3.19 -9.51
C ARG A 131 -15.03 -1.71 -9.77
N ASN A 132 -13.96 -0.97 -10.04
CA ASN A 132 -14.05 0.45 -10.34
C ASN A 132 -13.92 0.66 -11.86
N PRO A 133 -15.04 0.66 -12.62
CA PRO A 133 -14.99 0.83 -14.08
C PRO A 133 -14.49 2.22 -14.50
N THR A 134 -14.49 3.16 -13.57
CA THR A 134 -13.95 4.52 -13.74
C THR A 134 -12.51 4.67 -13.25
N ALA A 135 -11.94 3.66 -12.55
CA ALA A 135 -10.51 3.60 -12.36
C ALA A 135 -9.92 3.53 -13.76
N SER A 136 -9.28 4.62 -14.15
CA SER A 136 -8.89 4.85 -15.52
C SER A 136 -8.16 3.62 -16.06
N VAL A 137 -8.34 3.34 -17.36
CA VAL A 137 -7.49 2.47 -18.19
C VAL A 137 -5.98 2.84 -18.10
N GLY A 138 -5.62 3.84 -17.29
CA GLY A 138 -4.32 4.41 -17.01
C GLY A 138 -3.61 3.89 -15.75
N ARG A 139 -3.72 2.59 -15.39
CA ARG A 139 -2.70 1.92 -14.54
C ARG A 139 -1.26 2.12 -15.06
N LEU A 140 -1.11 2.66 -16.28
CA LEU A 140 0.14 2.91 -17.00
C LEU A 140 0.38 4.40 -17.32
N ALA A 141 -0.48 5.32 -16.91
CA ALA A 141 -0.29 6.74 -17.22
C ALA A 141 0.73 7.35 -16.24
N TRP A 142 2.02 7.06 -16.46
CA TRP A 142 3.07 7.83 -15.81
C TRP A 142 3.14 9.23 -16.43
N PRO A 143 3.17 10.31 -15.64
CA PRO A 143 3.16 10.31 -14.17
C PRO A 143 1.78 10.14 -13.54
N PRO A 144 1.70 9.54 -12.34
CA PRO A 144 0.45 9.42 -11.61
C PRO A 144 -0.16 10.81 -11.40
N ALA A 145 -1.45 10.93 -11.70
CA ALA A 145 -2.25 12.07 -11.27
C ALA A 145 -2.76 11.78 -9.86
N TRP A 146 -3.01 12.84 -9.07
CA TRP A 146 -3.77 12.67 -7.83
C TRP A 146 -5.20 12.26 -8.18
N ASP A 147 -5.56 11.00 -7.87
CA ASP A 147 -6.93 10.50 -7.87
C ASP A 147 -7.28 10.02 -6.46
N PRO A 148 -8.12 10.76 -5.72
CA PRO A 148 -8.45 10.41 -4.34
C PRO A 148 -9.24 9.09 -4.23
N LEU A 149 -9.94 8.68 -5.29
CA LEU A 149 -10.67 7.42 -5.32
C LEU A 149 -9.70 6.25 -5.42
N GLU A 150 -8.74 6.31 -6.34
CA GLU A 150 -7.73 5.26 -6.50
C GLU A 150 -6.83 5.13 -5.27
N THR A 151 -6.38 6.25 -4.69
CA THR A 151 -5.60 6.24 -3.45
C THR A 151 -6.39 5.64 -2.29
N SER A 152 -7.71 5.88 -2.26
CA SER A 152 -8.59 5.31 -1.24
C SER A 152 -8.82 3.81 -1.41
N LEU A 153 -8.91 3.30 -2.64
CA LEU A 153 -8.97 1.85 -2.88
C LEU A 153 -7.70 1.15 -2.41
N ASP A 154 -6.54 1.78 -2.61
CA ASP A 154 -5.26 1.32 -2.07
C ASP A 154 -5.25 1.33 -0.53
N THR A 155 -5.74 2.41 0.10
CA THR A 155 -5.94 2.47 1.57
C THR A 155 -6.80 1.32 2.09
N LEU A 156 -7.92 1.04 1.43
CA LEU A 156 -8.85 -0.03 1.82
C LEU A 156 -8.22 -1.41 1.64
N ALA A 157 -7.46 -1.63 0.56
CA ALA A 157 -6.75 -2.88 0.32
C ALA A 157 -5.69 -3.15 1.41
N VAL A 158 -4.93 -2.14 1.82
CA VAL A 158 -3.98 -2.25 2.94
C VAL A 158 -4.71 -2.57 4.25
N SER A 159 -5.77 -1.84 4.57
CA SER A 159 -6.57 -2.08 5.79
C SER A 159 -7.14 -3.51 5.84
N ALA A 160 -7.67 -3.98 4.72
CA ALA A 160 -8.18 -5.34 4.56
C ALA A 160 -7.09 -6.41 4.71
N ALA A 161 -5.91 -6.20 4.13
CA ALA A 161 -4.80 -7.16 4.17
C ALA A 161 -4.17 -7.30 5.57
N LEU A 162 -4.31 -6.26 6.39
CA LEU A 162 -3.90 -6.20 7.80
C LEU A 162 -5.01 -6.68 8.76
N ASP A 163 -5.97 -7.46 8.25
CA ASP A 163 -7.10 -8.01 9.01
C ASP A 163 -7.96 -6.95 9.71
N GLY A 164 -8.31 -5.89 8.98
CA GLY A 164 -9.24 -4.86 9.45
C GLY A 164 -8.56 -3.77 10.28
N ALA A 165 -7.32 -3.42 9.94
CA ALA A 165 -6.66 -2.26 10.54
C ALA A 165 -7.52 -1.00 10.37
N LEU A 166 -7.59 -0.18 11.42
CA LEU A 166 -8.37 1.05 11.41
C LEU A 166 -7.84 1.98 10.30
N VAL A 167 -8.73 2.54 9.48
CA VAL A 167 -8.37 3.64 8.56
C VAL A 167 -8.67 4.95 9.24
N LEU A 168 -7.67 5.83 9.32
CA LEU A 168 -7.83 7.20 9.79
C LEU A 168 -7.80 8.16 8.60
N THR A 169 -8.92 8.86 8.41
CA THR A 169 -9.18 9.77 7.29
C THR A 169 -9.83 11.06 7.82
N ALA A 170 -10.21 11.95 6.91
CA ALA A 170 -10.83 13.23 7.20
C ALA A 170 -12.10 13.42 6.36
N GLU A 171 -13.04 14.16 6.93
CA GLU A 171 -14.23 14.64 6.22
C GLU A 171 -13.87 15.61 5.09
N VAL A 172 -14.61 15.52 3.98
CA VAL A 172 -14.29 16.20 2.71
C VAL A 172 -15.40 17.22 2.42
N GLY A 173 -15.33 18.40 3.05
CA GLY A 173 -16.43 19.37 3.00
C GLY A 173 -17.69 18.78 3.62
N ASP A 174 -18.81 18.79 2.89
CA ASP A 174 -20.08 18.16 3.30
C ASP A 174 -20.22 16.70 2.80
N ALA A 175 -19.18 16.15 2.15
CA ALA A 175 -19.20 14.79 1.64
C ALA A 175 -18.57 13.79 2.62
N ALA A 176 -18.99 12.53 2.49
CA ALA A 176 -18.35 11.43 3.21
C ALA A 176 -16.85 11.34 2.86
N PRO A 177 -15.99 10.83 3.76
CA PRO A 177 -14.56 10.67 3.48
C PRO A 177 -14.29 9.82 2.23
N TRP A 178 -13.15 10.04 1.58
CA TRP A 178 -12.80 9.35 0.34
C TRP A 178 -12.81 7.80 0.45
N PRO A 179 -12.29 7.17 1.53
CA PRO A 179 -12.41 5.72 1.72
C PRO A 179 -13.86 5.21 1.82
N VAL A 180 -14.77 6.01 2.39
CA VAL A 180 -16.21 5.67 2.46
C VAL A 180 -16.83 5.76 1.08
N GLN A 181 -16.50 6.80 0.30
CA GLN A 181 -16.95 6.93 -1.08
C GLN A 181 -16.43 5.78 -1.95
N ALA A 182 -15.16 5.38 -1.77
CA ALA A 182 -14.53 4.30 -2.50
C ALA A 182 -15.21 2.94 -2.25
N LEU A 183 -15.52 2.62 -0.99
CA LEU A 183 -16.31 1.43 -0.65
C LEU A 183 -17.69 1.44 -1.33
N GLY A 184 -18.39 2.58 -1.31
CA GLY A 184 -19.68 2.71 -2.00
C GLY A 184 -19.56 2.51 -3.52
N ARG A 185 -18.44 2.93 -4.13
CA ARG A 185 -18.19 2.75 -5.57
C ARG A 185 -17.95 1.31 -5.98
N ILE A 186 -17.28 0.51 -5.14
CA ILE A 186 -17.04 -0.92 -5.41
C ILE A 186 -18.21 -1.82 -4.93
N GLY A 187 -19.35 -1.22 -4.58
CA GLY A 187 -20.56 -1.92 -4.17
C GLY A 187 -20.55 -2.49 -2.75
N ALA A 188 -19.59 -2.11 -1.92
CA ALA A 188 -19.54 -2.54 -0.52
C ALA A 188 -20.57 -1.78 0.32
N THR A 189 -21.14 -2.44 1.33
CA THR A 189 -22.08 -1.79 2.25
C THR A 189 -21.30 -0.98 3.29
N VAL A 190 -21.63 0.30 3.48
CA VAL A 190 -20.98 1.16 4.47
C VAL A 190 -22.01 1.85 5.35
N ASN A 191 -21.82 1.76 6.67
CA ASN A 191 -22.73 2.32 7.65
C ASN A 191 -22.05 3.42 8.47
N ALA A 192 -22.70 4.58 8.57
CA ALA A 192 -22.31 5.61 9.52
C ALA A 192 -22.82 5.24 10.92
N LEU A 193 -21.94 5.22 11.93
CA LEU A 193 -22.30 4.95 13.32
C LEU A 193 -22.60 6.26 14.07
N GLN A 194 -23.70 6.90 13.68
CA GLN A 194 -24.17 8.19 14.21
C GLN A 194 -25.69 8.11 14.48
N PRO A 195 -26.16 8.13 15.74
CA PRO A 195 -25.38 8.10 16.98
C PRO A 195 -24.70 6.73 17.21
N MET A 196 -23.57 6.74 17.89
CA MET A 196 -22.82 5.53 18.23
C MET A 196 -23.39 4.89 19.50
N PRO A 197 -23.74 3.59 19.50
CA PRO A 197 -24.22 2.90 20.70
C PRO A 197 -23.13 2.88 21.78
N ALA A 198 -23.45 3.31 23.00
CA ALA A 198 -22.47 3.45 24.09
C ALA A 198 -21.79 2.12 24.48
N GLU A 199 -22.51 1.01 24.35
CA GLU A 199 -22.01 -0.34 24.67
C GLU A 199 -21.33 -1.03 23.47
N SER A 200 -21.22 -0.37 22.32
CA SER A 200 -20.56 -0.96 21.15
C SER A 200 -19.03 -0.98 21.31
N LEU A 201 -18.38 -1.98 20.71
CA LEU A 201 -16.92 -2.04 20.61
C LEU A 201 -16.34 -0.77 19.96
N PHE A 202 -17.05 -0.19 18.99
CA PHE A 202 -16.67 1.07 18.35
C PHE A 202 -16.65 2.26 19.33
N ALA A 203 -17.53 2.29 20.34
CA ALA A 203 -17.50 3.33 21.36
C ALA A 203 -16.26 3.23 22.25
N HIS A 204 -15.88 2.01 22.63
CA HIS A 204 -14.66 1.77 23.38
C HIS A 204 -13.42 2.09 22.56
N GLU A 205 -13.36 1.65 21.31
CA GLU A 205 -12.21 1.95 20.43
C GLU A 205 -12.09 3.45 20.15
N ARG A 206 -13.20 4.16 19.94
CA ARG A 206 -13.18 5.62 19.80
C ARG A 206 -12.58 6.29 21.05
N ALA A 207 -12.89 5.80 22.25
CA ALA A 207 -12.28 6.30 23.48
C ALA A 207 -10.77 6.04 23.51
N LEU A 208 -10.33 4.82 23.18
CA LEU A 208 -8.91 4.47 23.09
C LEU A 208 -8.16 5.34 22.07
N LEU A 209 -8.77 5.59 20.91
CA LEU A 209 -8.18 6.43 19.87
C LEU A 209 -8.06 7.89 20.34
N ARG A 210 -9.09 8.43 21.01
CA ARG A 210 -9.05 9.78 21.61
C ARG A 210 -7.95 9.88 22.67
N ASP A 211 -7.83 8.88 23.53
CA ASP A 211 -6.80 8.84 24.57
C ASP A 211 -5.40 8.76 23.94
N ALA A 212 -5.23 7.96 22.89
CA ALA A 212 -3.99 7.90 22.13
C ALA A 212 -3.65 9.25 21.48
N LEU A 213 -4.61 9.91 20.82
CA LEU A 213 -4.43 11.24 20.24
C LEU A 213 -4.06 12.27 21.32
N ALA A 214 -4.72 12.24 22.48
CA ALA A 214 -4.40 13.12 23.60
C ALA A 214 -2.98 12.86 24.12
N ALA A 215 -2.59 11.60 24.31
CA ALA A 215 -1.25 11.21 24.75
C ALA A 215 -0.15 11.60 23.76
N ALA A 216 -0.45 11.64 22.46
CA ALA A 216 0.45 12.14 21.42
C ALA A 216 0.50 13.68 21.32
N GLY A 217 -0.21 14.40 22.19
CA GLY A 217 -0.32 15.86 22.14
C GLY A 217 -1.03 16.36 20.88
N LEU A 218 -1.97 15.58 20.36
CA LEU A 218 -2.72 15.87 19.14
C LEU A 218 -4.10 16.49 19.41
N ALA A 219 -4.55 16.58 20.67
CA ALA A 219 -5.88 17.12 21.00
C ALA A 219 -6.12 18.54 20.43
N GLY A 220 -5.17 19.46 20.60
CA GLY A 220 -5.28 20.81 20.03
C GLY A 220 -5.11 20.83 18.51
N MET A 221 -4.29 19.95 17.96
CA MET A 221 -4.09 19.83 16.51
C MET A 221 -5.30 19.27 15.79
N ALA A 222 -6.02 18.33 16.42
CA ALA A 222 -7.24 17.73 15.88
C ALA A 222 -8.34 18.78 15.63
N GLN A 223 -8.31 19.92 16.34
CA GLN A 223 -9.21 21.05 16.09
C GLN A 223 -8.84 21.88 14.85
N GLN A 224 -7.58 21.77 14.40
CA GLN A 224 -7.07 22.46 13.21
C GLN A 224 -7.10 21.57 11.96
N LEU A 225 -7.32 20.26 12.15
CA LEU A 225 -7.52 19.31 11.08
C LEU A 225 -8.97 19.37 10.60
N PRO A 226 -9.24 18.97 9.34
CA PRO A 226 -10.58 18.56 8.97
C PRO A 226 -11.07 17.48 9.94
N ARG A 227 -12.39 17.39 10.11
CA ARG A 227 -12.99 16.49 11.09
C ARG A 227 -12.53 15.05 10.86
N LEU A 228 -11.85 14.50 11.87
CA LEU A 228 -11.26 13.17 11.79
C LEU A 228 -12.35 12.10 11.76
N VAL A 229 -12.15 11.11 10.89
CA VAL A 229 -13.02 9.95 10.75
C VAL A 229 -12.20 8.68 10.87
N ALA A 230 -12.72 7.77 11.68
CA ALA A 230 -12.28 6.39 11.78
C ALA A 230 -13.19 5.52 10.92
N LEU A 231 -12.60 4.69 10.05
CA LEU A 231 -13.29 3.71 9.22
C LEU A 231 -12.76 2.31 9.53
N HIS A 232 -13.68 1.38 9.75
CA HIS A 232 -13.46 -0.04 9.90
C HIS A 232 -13.94 -0.78 8.68
N LEU A 233 -13.16 -1.76 8.23
CA LEU A 233 -13.50 -2.65 7.14
C LEU A 233 -13.46 -4.09 7.63
N SER A 234 -14.53 -4.83 7.38
CA SER A 234 -14.60 -6.27 7.62
C SER A 234 -14.82 -7.01 6.31
N LEU A 235 -14.01 -8.06 6.13
CA LEU A 235 -14.14 -9.06 5.09
C LEU A 235 -14.44 -10.40 5.78
N PRO A 236 -15.44 -11.17 5.31
CA PRO A 236 -15.88 -12.39 6.02
C PRO A 236 -14.98 -13.60 5.79
N GLN A 237 -14.08 -13.57 4.80
CA GLN A 237 -13.05 -14.59 4.65
C GLN A 237 -11.69 -13.98 5.01
N PRO A 238 -10.86 -14.67 5.81
CA PRO A 238 -9.48 -14.25 6.01
C PRO A 238 -8.83 -14.20 4.64
N ALA A 239 -8.11 -13.13 4.34
CA ALA A 239 -7.57 -12.95 2.99
C ALA A 239 -6.53 -14.04 2.61
N ASP A 240 -6.06 -14.84 3.58
CA ASP A 240 -5.31 -16.08 3.34
C ASP A 240 -6.11 -17.13 2.53
N ALA A 241 -7.43 -17.21 2.72
CA ALA A 241 -8.30 -18.13 1.98
C ALA A 241 -8.46 -17.73 0.50
N LEU A 242 -8.05 -16.51 0.13
CA LEU A 242 -8.07 -16.02 -1.25
C LEU A 242 -6.88 -16.53 -2.07
N LEU A 243 -5.92 -17.22 -1.43
CA LEU A 243 -4.67 -17.65 -2.05
C LEU A 243 -4.70 -19.16 -2.32
N PRO A 244 -4.97 -19.62 -3.55
CA PRO A 244 -4.92 -21.04 -3.85
C PRO A 244 -3.48 -21.60 -3.75
N GLY A 245 -3.28 -22.59 -2.88
CA GLY A 245 -2.36 -23.72 -3.11
C GLY A 245 -0.85 -23.44 -3.21
N PHE A 246 -0.31 -22.46 -2.50
CA PHE A 246 1.16 -22.36 -2.38
C PHE A 246 1.61 -23.10 -1.12
N ASP A 247 1.88 -24.40 -1.25
CA ASP A 247 2.70 -25.12 -0.28
C ASP A 247 4.06 -24.39 -0.25
N GLY A 248 4.45 -23.85 0.92
CA GLY A 248 5.63 -23.01 1.11
C GLY A 248 6.98 -23.73 0.92
N ALA A 249 7.10 -24.58 -0.10
CA ALA A 249 8.27 -25.40 -0.39
C ALA A 249 9.33 -24.69 -1.25
N ASP A 250 8.94 -23.65 -2.01
CA ASP A 250 9.89 -22.88 -2.82
C ASP A 250 10.33 -21.62 -2.06
N ASP A 251 11.19 -21.82 -1.06
CA ASP A 251 12.10 -20.80 -0.56
C ASP A 251 13.41 -20.83 -1.38
N PRO A 252 13.55 -20.04 -2.47
CA PRO A 252 14.84 -19.87 -3.13
C PRO A 252 15.79 -18.98 -2.30
N GLY A 253 15.33 -18.48 -1.15
CA GLY A 253 16.03 -17.54 -0.26
C GLY A 253 16.84 -18.21 0.84
N GLY A 254 17.38 -19.40 0.59
CA GLY A 254 18.45 -19.98 1.39
C GLY A 254 19.52 -18.93 1.67
N ARG A 255 19.47 -18.38 2.88
CA ARG A 255 20.38 -17.34 3.38
C ARG A 255 21.80 -17.83 3.14
N PRO A 256 22.63 -17.21 2.28
CA PRO A 256 24.02 -17.63 2.18
C PRO A 256 24.65 -17.44 3.57
N ALA A 257 25.20 -18.52 4.10
CA ALA A 257 26.01 -18.46 5.31
C ALA A 257 27.06 -17.36 5.12
N ALA A 258 27.18 -16.47 6.11
CA ALA A 258 28.14 -15.39 6.08
C ALA A 258 29.53 -15.95 5.69
N PRO A 259 30.23 -15.37 4.70
CA PRO A 259 31.57 -15.82 4.39
C PRO A 259 32.44 -15.57 5.61
N ALA A 260 33.13 -16.63 6.05
CA ALA A 260 34.14 -16.57 7.09
C ALA A 260 35.18 -15.51 6.72
N GLU A 261 35.55 -14.71 7.72
CA GLU A 261 36.61 -13.71 7.65
C GLU A 261 37.90 -14.34 7.11
N GLY A 262 38.52 -13.66 6.14
CA GLY A 262 39.93 -13.85 5.81
C GLY A 262 40.21 -14.38 4.40
N SER A 263 40.28 -13.49 3.41
CA SER A 263 41.30 -13.60 2.36
C SER A 263 41.47 -12.28 1.59
N PRO A 264 42.70 -11.84 1.28
CA PRO A 264 42.97 -10.58 0.60
C PRO A 264 42.92 -10.78 -0.93
N TYR A 265 42.19 -9.93 -1.64
CA TYR A 265 42.36 -9.83 -3.09
C TYR A 265 43.34 -8.71 -3.46
N PRO A 266 44.36 -9.00 -4.28
CA PRO A 266 45.17 -7.98 -4.95
C PRO A 266 44.42 -7.45 -6.20
N GLY A 267 44.77 -6.23 -6.60
CA GLY A 267 44.03 -5.45 -7.60
C GLY A 267 44.30 -5.74 -9.08
N LEU A 268 44.00 -4.69 -9.88
CA LEU A 268 44.01 -4.54 -11.36
C LEU A 268 42.64 -4.82 -12.01
N ALA A 269 42.13 -4.06 -12.97
CA ALA A 269 42.59 -2.87 -13.67
C ALA A 269 41.40 -2.13 -14.33
N THR A 270 41.68 -0.88 -14.69
CA THR A 270 40.96 0.06 -15.54
C THR A 270 40.46 -0.51 -16.89
N TYR A 271 39.26 -0.10 -17.30
CA TYR A 271 38.76 -0.19 -18.68
C TYR A 271 39.05 1.12 -19.43
N PRO A 272 39.53 1.08 -20.69
CA PRO A 272 39.42 2.20 -21.60
C PRO A 272 38.23 2.05 -22.55
N ALA A 273 37.76 3.20 -23.01
CA ALA A 273 36.71 3.40 -24.00
C ALA A 273 37.20 3.17 -25.45
N GLY A 274 36.26 2.82 -26.33
CA GLY A 274 36.32 2.85 -27.80
C GLY A 274 35.03 2.20 -28.32
N SER A 275 34.05 2.94 -28.84
CA SER A 275 33.90 3.42 -30.22
C SER A 275 34.30 2.40 -31.29
N GLU A 276 33.32 1.86 -32.01
CA GLU A 276 33.25 2.02 -33.48
C GLU A 276 31.91 1.48 -33.99
N ALA A 277 31.28 2.31 -34.84
CA ALA A 277 30.13 1.97 -35.63
C ALA A 277 30.58 1.09 -36.82
N GLY A 278 29.89 -0.01 -37.05
CA GLY A 278 30.09 -0.88 -38.21
C GLY A 278 28.75 -1.17 -38.86
N ASP A 279 28.50 -0.51 -39.98
CA ASP A 279 27.52 -0.90 -41.00
C ASP A 279 27.82 -2.32 -41.48
N HIS A 280 26.82 -3.21 -41.38
CA HIS A 280 26.82 -4.46 -42.13
C HIS A 280 25.45 -4.66 -42.80
N ASP A 281 25.41 -4.21 -44.04
CA ASP A 281 24.47 -4.61 -45.08
C ASP A 281 24.88 -5.99 -45.59
N ALA A 282 24.00 -6.98 -45.45
CA ALA A 282 24.18 -8.33 -46.01
C ALA A 282 22.82 -8.91 -46.40
N GLY A 283 22.56 -8.88 -47.70
CA GLY A 283 21.40 -9.48 -48.34
C GLY A 283 21.32 -10.99 -48.08
N TYR A 284 20.15 -11.43 -47.62
CA TYR A 284 19.80 -12.83 -47.56
C TYR A 284 19.19 -13.28 -48.90
N GLY A 285 19.88 -14.21 -49.54
CA GLY A 285 19.45 -14.88 -50.75
C GLY A 285 18.28 -15.83 -50.48
N ASP A 286 17.36 -15.80 -51.43
CA ASP A 286 16.22 -16.71 -51.60
C ASP A 286 16.76 -18.15 -51.80
N ALA A 287 16.45 -19.03 -50.85
CA ALA A 287 16.79 -20.45 -50.94
C ALA A 287 15.50 -21.28 -50.86
N ASP A 288 15.10 -21.78 -52.03
CA ASP A 288 14.13 -22.85 -52.23
C ASP A 288 14.41 -24.03 -51.30
N LEU A 289 13.53 -24.24 -50.32
CA LEU A 289 13.47 -25.47 -49.53
C LEU A 289 12.18 -26.21 -49.85
N ALA A 290 12.30 -27.08 -50.85
CA ALA A 290 11.30 -28.09 -51.18
C ALA A 290 11.21 -29.17 -50.08
N GLY A 291 9.99 -29.36 -49.57
CA GLY A 291 9.42 -30.69 -49.31
C GLY A 291 9.99 -31.54 -48.17
N TYR A 292 9.62 -31.22 -46.93
CA TYR A 292 9.46 -32.25 -45.89
C TYR A 292 7.98 -32.34 -45.50
N ALA A 293 7.32 -33.42 -45.92
CA ALA A 293 5.98 -33.75 -45.50
C ALA A 293 6.01 -34.29 -44.06
N THR A 294 5.75 -33.41 -43.09
CA THR A 294 5.59 -33.79 -41.69
C THR A 294 4.22 -34.45 -41.52
N ALA A 295 4.21 -35.75 -41.22
CA ALA A 295 2.98 -36.46 -40.86
C ALA A 295 2.44 -35.91 -39.54
N THR A 296 1.43 -35.04 -39.60
CA THR A 296 0.71 -34.54 -38.42
C THR A 296 -0.14 -35.68 -37.85
N LEU A 297 0.36 -36.33 -36.80
CA LEU A 297 -0.45 -37.20 -35.96
C LEU A 297 -1.50 -36.33 -35.26
N ALA A 298 -2.75 -36.44 -35.72
CA ALA A 298 -3.90 -35.86 -35.06
C ALA A 298 -4.10 -36.56 -33.71
N ILE A 299 -3.47 -36.03 -32.66
CA ILE A 299 -3.82 -36.37 -31.29
C ILE A 299 -5.19 -35.75 -31.06
N ALA A 300 -6.22 -36.60 -30.91
CA ALA A 300 -7.53 -36.13 -30.49
C ALA A 300 -7.38 -35.49 -29.11
N GLU A 301 -7.43 -34.16 -29.05
CA GLU A 301 -7.45 -33.40 -27.81
C GLU A 301 -8.63 -33.91 -26.98
N ALA A 302 -8.33 -34.47 -25.82
CA ALA A 302 -9.35 -34.80 -24.84
C ALA A 302 -10.15 -33.52 -24.54
N PRO A 303 -11.49 -33.59 -24.42
CA PRO A 303 -12.30 -32.42 -24.13
C PRO A 303 -11.75 -31.73 -22.89
N ALA A 304 -11.38 -30.45 -23.04
CA ALA A 304 -10.83 -29.66 -21.96
C ALA A 304 -11.78 -29.75 -20.76
N ALA A 305 -11.24 -30.15 -19.60
CA ALA A 305 -12.00 -30.15 -18.37
C ALA A 305 -12.63 -28.77 -18.17
N PRO A 306 -13.90 -28.68 -17.73
CA PRO A 306 -14.54 -27.39 -17.50
C PRO A 306 -13.66 -26.56 -16.56
N ALA A 307 -13.38 -25.31 -16.94
CA ALA A 307 -12.60 -24.41 -16.11
C ALA A 307 -13.24 -24.34 -14.71
N PRO A 308 -12.45 -24.41 -13.63
CA PRO A 308 -12.98 -24.27 -12.29
C PRO A 308 -13.75 -22.95 -12.17
N ALA A 309 -14.84 -22.95 -11.41
CA ALA A 309 -15.58 -21.73 -11.13
C ALA A 309 -14.63 -20.68 -10.54
N ALA A 310 -14.70 -19.45 -11.04
CA ALA A 310 -13.91 -18.35 -10.48
C ALA A 310 -14.21 -18.20 -8.98
N PRO A 311 -13.18 -17.96 -8.15
CA PRO A 311 -13.40 -17.70 -6.73
C PRO A 311 -14.31 -16.48 -6.55
N PRO A 312 -15.13 -16.45 -5.48
CA PRO A 312 -15.95 -15.29 -5.18
C PRO A 312 -15.06 -14.07 -4.99
N ASP A 313 -15.53 -12.90 -5.42
CA ASP A 313 -14.78 -11.68 -5.27
C ASP A 313 -14.80 -11.26 -3.79
N PRO A 314 -13.64 -11.00 -3.15
CA PRO A 314 -13.56 -10.71 -1.73
C PRO A 314 -14.43 -9.51 -1.30
N TRP A 315 -14.68 -8.57 -2.21
CA TRP A 315 -15.44 -7.35 -1.90
C TRP A 315 -16.96 -7.55 -1.93
N ASP A 316 -17.48 -8.68 -2.40
CA ASP A 316 -18.93 -8.97 -2.46
C ASP A 316 -19.60 -8.90 -1.08
N ALA A 317 -18.85 -9.31 -0.06
CA ALA A 317 -19.35 -9.38 1.31
C ALA A 317 -18.64 -8.40 2.24
N ALA A 318 -17.88 -7.44 1.68
CA ALA A 318 -17.23 -6.39 2.43
C ALA A 318 -18.24 -5.48 3.12
N ARG A 319 -17.96 -5.16 4.39
CA ARG A 319 -18.76 -4.25 5.20
C ARG A 319 -17.88 -3.20 5.85
N GLY A 320 -18.30 -1.94 5.71
CA GLY A 320 -17.66 -0.79 6.33
C GLY A 320 -18.50 -0.20 7.45
N TRP A 321 -17.84 0.30 8.48
CA TRP A 321 -18.44 1.16 9.51
C TRP A 321 -17.54 2.35 9.78
N TRP A 322 -18.11 3.55 9.82
CA TRP A 322 -17.31 4.75 10.11
C TRP A 322 -17.96 5.66 11.15
N TYR A 323 -17.12 6.42 11.83
CA TYR A 323 -17.53 7.38 12.84
C TYR A 323 -16.52 8.52 12.99
N TYR A 324 -17.00 9.66 13.51
CA TYR A 324 -16.11 10.76 13.87
C TYR A 324 -15.34 10.45 15.15
N VAL A 325 -14.04 10.74 15.10
CA VAL A 325 -13.11 10.61 16.22
C VAL A 325 -13.32 11.76 17.19
#